data_AF-A0A943TT76-F1
#
_entry.id   AF-A0A943TT76-F1
#
_cell.length_a   1.000
_cell.length_b   1.000
_cell.length_c   1.000
_cell.angle_alpha   90.00
_cell.angle_beta   90.00
_cell.angle_gamma   90.00
#
_symmetry.space_group_name_H-M   'P 1'
#
loop_
_entity.id
_entity.type
_entity.pdbx_description
1 polymer ?
#
loop_
_entity_poly.entity_id
_entity_poly.type
_entity_poly.pdbx_seq_one_letter_code
_entity_poly.pdbx_strand_id
1 'polypeptide(L)'
;MPYDERSINELYESAEITPMGIQLEVNAEIFTTIYNLLSNMRSEEGIQQEDEKRLLHLWQKTVRAMAKVELRKGHGISMEKQIEMLKEAYAIETKYTADQLFSSVSSSKLTKEELEEVRRFSAEEMNTLFNSVIWPAMIKGKTGAQENPTAFIIAGQPGSGKTRMSSVIIDDYDGDIIQSMSDNFRGFHPRAKEVFQKYGRYCTYFSTKEGKYLSDLAMRKAAEEKYHILQEGSLDDSAHTMALISYLKEKGYTICVLLRACPKKDSWKAIHQLYLQQRLKAPGLSRLISKEQHDKACLSFLSATNDLIDQNLMDRLIIKSPKGLLYDSDDMPTERVSDVLSKRIGK
;
A
#
# COMPACT_ATOMS: atom_id res chain seq x y z
N MET A 1 -5.16 -16.78 18.42
CA MET A 1 -4.72 -16.72 17.01
C MET A 1 -5.48 -17.80 16.25
N PRO A 2 -6.00 -17.55 15.03
CA PRO A 2 -6.76 -18.57 14.31
C PRO A 2 -5.87 -19.60 13.58
N TYR A 3 -4.53 -19.47 13.62
CA TYR A 3 -3.66 -20.46 13.00
C TYR A 3 -3.52 -21.69 13.90
N ASP A 4 -4.06 -22.80 13.43
CA ASP A 4 -3.76 -24.13 13.93
C ASP A 4 -2.39 -24.61 13.43
N GLU A 5 -1.93 -25.78 13.90
CA GLU A 5 -0.65 -26.37 13.48
C GLU A 5 -0.56 -26.53 11.96
N ARG A 6 -1.69 -26.88 11.32
CA ARG A 6 -1.79 -26.99 9.87
C ARG A 6 -1.50 -25.66 9.18
N SER A 7 -2.15 -24.59 9.59
CA SER A 7 -1.96 -23.25 9.02
C SER A 7 -0.54 -22.75 9.20
N ILE A 8 0.09 -23.07 10.34
CA ILE A 8 1.50 -22.76 10.59
C ILE A 8 2.40 -23.52 9.61
N ASN A 9 2.17 -24.82 9.40
CA ASN A 9 2.94 -25.61 8.42
C ASN A 9 2.76 -25.07 6.99
N GLU A 10 1.52 -24.73 6.59
CA GLU A 10 1.25 -24.12 5.27
C GLU A 10 1.96 -22.77 5.10
N LEU A 11 2.10 -21.98 6.17
CA LEU A 11 2.88 -20.73 6.16
C LEU A 11 4.38 -21.00 5.94
N TYR A 12 4.96 -22.01 6.59
CA TYR A 12 6.36 -22.38 6.39
C TYR A 12 6.61 -22.87 4.96
N GLU A 13 5.78 -23.79 4.44
CA GLU A 13 5.89 -24.28 3.06
C GLU A 13 5.74 -23.13 2.05
N SER A 14 4.79 -22.22 2.27
CA SER A 14 4.62 -21.05 1.42
C SER A 14 5.81 -20.09 1.48
N ALA A 15 6.47 -19.98 2.64
CA ALA A 15 7.64 -19.12 2.83
C ALA A 15 8.84 -19.55 1.97
N GLU A 16 9.03 -20.86 1.75
CA GLU A 16 10.14 -21.40 0.95
C GLU A 16 10.05 -20.97 -0.51
N ILE A 17 8.83 -20.87 -1.04
CA ILE A 17 8.57 -20.53 -2.45
C ILE A 17 8.25 -19.06 -2.67
N THR A 18 8.11 -18.27 -1.60
CA THR A 18 7.70 -16.86 -1.67
C THR A 18 8.85 -15.93 -1.29
N PRO A 19 9.25 -14.99 -2.17
CA PRO A 19 10.28 -14.00 -1.84
C PRO A 19 9.99 -13.27 -0.53
N MET A 20 11.01 -13.15 0.33
CA MET A 20 10.91 -12.50 1.65
C MET A 20 10.21 -11.13 1.60
N GLY A 21 10.52 -10.30 0.60
CA GLY A 21 9.89 -8.99 0.46
C GLY A 21 8.37 -9.05 0.24
N ILE A 22 7.85 -10.09 -0.43
CA ILE A 22 6.39 -10.30 -0.58
C ILE A 22 5.77 -10.73 0.75
N GLN A 23 6.47 -11.57 1.53
CA GLN A 23 5.99 -11.97 2.85
C GLN A 23 5.85 -10.77 3.78
N LEU A 24 6.82 -9.86 3.77
CA LEU A 24 6.84 -8.64 4.59
C LEU A 24 5.84 -7.59 4.10
N GLU A 25 5.59 -7.51 2.79
CA GLU A 25 4.56 -6.65 2.20
C GLU A 25 3.17 -6.97 2.80
N VAL A 26 2.81 -8.25 2.89
CA VAL A 26 1.54 -8.68 3.51
C VAL A 26 1.50 -8.34 5.01
N ASN A 27 2.60 -8.54 5.73
CA ASN A 27 2.64 -8.20 7.15
C ASN A 27 2.43 -6.69 7.39
N ALA A 28 3.07 -5.85 6.57
CA ALA A 28 2.92 -4.41 6.65
C ALA A 28 1.45 -3.99 6.38
N GLU A 29 0.81 -4.58 5.37
CA GLU A 29 -0.61 -4.35 5.05
C GLU A 29 -1.53 -4.72 6.23
N ILE A 30 -1.26 -5.86 6.89
CA ILE A 30 -2.02 -6.31 8.07
C ILE A 30 -1.87 -5.30 9.21
N PHE A 31 -0.64 -4.90 9.57
CA PHE A 31 -0.42 -3.98 10.68
C PHE A 31 -1.02 -2.59 10.42
N THR A 32 -0.90 -2.07 9.19
CA THR A 32 -1.56 -0.82 8.78
C THR A 32 -3.08 -0.95 8.90
N THR A 33 -3.66 -2.05 8.41
CA THR A 33 -5.12 -2.23 8.45
C THR A 33 -5.64 -2.30 9.88
N ILE A 34 -4.95 -3.01 10.79
CA ILE A 34 -5.35 -3.06 12.21
C ILE A 34 -5.19 -1.69 12.87
N TYR A 35 -4.12 -0.97 12.57
CA TYR A 35 -3.95 0.40 13.09
C TYR A 35 -5.09 1.32 12.65
N ASN A 36 -5.52 1.22 11.40
CA ASN A 36 -6.64 1.99 10.86
C ASN A 36 -7.98 1.58 11.48
N LEU A 37 -8.21 0.27 11.65
CA LEU A 37 -9.36 -0.28 12.37
C LEU A 37 -9.51 0.36 13.75
N LEU A 38 -8.44 0.34 14.55
CA LEU A 38 -8.45 0.94 15.89
C LEU A 38 -8.66 2.46 15.84
N SER A 39 -8.04 3.13 14.85
CA SER A 39 -8.21 4.57 14.66
C SER A 39 -9.67 4.93 14.34
N ASN A 40 -10.37 4.12 13.53
CA ASN A 40 -11.79 4.30 13.21
C ASN A 40 -12.71 4.10 14.43
N MET A 41 -12.28 3.37 15.46
CA MET A 41 -13.07 3.07 16.66
C MET A 41 -12.73 3.96 17.86
N ARG A 42 -11.68 4.79 17.75
CA ARG A 42 -11.06 5.55 18.84
C ARG A 42 -12.00 6.47 19.63
N SER A 43 -13.05 7.00 19.00
CA SER A 43 -14.02 7.86 19.69
C SER A 43 -14.97 7.10 20.61
N GLU A 44 -15.10 5.79 20.44
CA GLU A 44 -16.06 4.94 21.15
C GLU A 44 -15.38 3.95 22.10
N GLU A 45 -14.21 3.48 21.74
CA GLU A 45 -13.47 2.46 22.49
C GLU A 45 -12.25 3.12 23.14
N GLY A 46 -12.03 2.86 24.43
CA GLY A 46 -10.88 3.36 25.18
C GLY A 46 -9.56 2.71 24.74
N ILE A 47 -9.20 2.85 23.46
CA ILE A 47 -8.03 2.24 22.83
C ILE A 47 -6.78 2.68 23.59
N GLN A 48 -6.04 1.70 24.10
CA GLN A 48 -4.80 1.98 24.83
C GLN A 48 -3.72 2.46 23.86
N GLN A 49 -3.09 3.58 24.20
CA GLN A 49 -2.01 4.15 23.37
C GLN A 49 -0.82 3.19 23.21
N GLU A 50 -0.61 2.27 24.16
CA GLU A 50 0.45 1.27 24.11
C GLU A 50 0.24 0.27 22.96
N ASP A 51 -1.02 -0.15 22.71
CA ASP A 51 -1.35 -1.07 21.63
C ASP A 51 -1.15 -0.41 20.25
N GLU A 52 -1.56 0.85 20.11
CA GLU A 52 -1.29 1.64 18.89
C GLU A 52 0.21 1.79 18.63
N LYS A 53 0.98 2.17 19.67
CA LYS A 53 2.45 2.27 19.59
C LYS A 53 3.05 0.92 19.22
N ARG A 54 2.49 -0.17 19.72
CA ARG A 54 2.98 -1.50 19.43
C ARG A 54 2.73 -1.90 17.98
N LEU A 55 1.54 -1.66 17.44
CA LEU A 55 1.24 -1.87 16.01
C LEU A 55 2.17 -1.04 15.11
N LEU A 56 2.40 0.23 15.45
CA LEU A 56 3.33 1.09 14.73
C LEU A 56 4.76 0.52 14.77
N HIS A 57 5.21 0.02 15.92
CA HIS A 57 6.50 -0.63 16.04
C HIS A 57 6.62 -1.89 15.18
N LEU A 58 5.60 -2.75 15.15
CA LEU A 58 5.56 -3.94 14.29
C LEU A 58 5.64 -3.55 12.80
N TRP A 59 4.91 -2.51 12.41
CA TRP A 59 4.94 -1.96 11.07
C TRP A 59 6.32 -1.38 10.71
N GLN A 60 6.90 -0.50 11.53
CA GLN A 60 8.23 0.08 11.31
C GLN A 60 9.31 -0.99 11.18
N LYS A 61 9.30 -2.01 12.06
CA LYS A 61 10.22 -3.14 12.00
C LYS A 61 10.10 -3.90 10.67
N THR A 62 8.87 -4.09 10.20
CA THR A 62 8.58 -4.77 8.93
C THR A 62 9.05 -3.96 7.73
N VAL A 63 8.76 -2.65 7.71
CA VAL A 63 9.20 -1.72 6.66
C VAL A 63 10.73 -1.67 6.57
N ARG A 64 11.43 -1.49 7.69
CA ARG A 64 12.91 -1.49 7.73
C ARG A 64 13.50 -2.81 7.25
N ALA A 65 12.91 -3.95 7.64
CA ALA A 65 13.35 -5.25 7.15
C ALA A 65 13.11 -5.40 5.64
N MET A 66 11.97 -4.93 5.13
CA MET A 66 11.62 -4.94 3.70
C MET A 66 12.58 -4.03 2.90
N ALA A 67 12.90 -2.85 3.40
CA ALA A 67 13.86 -1.92 2.80
C ALA A 67 15.25 -2.57 2.67
N LYS A 68 15.74 -3.21 3.73
CA LYS A 68 17.01 -3.95 3.70
C LYS A 68 17.00 -5.11 2.70
N VAL A 69 15.88 -5.81 2.54
CA VAL A 69 15.74 -6.87 1.53
C VAL A 69 15.79 -6.28 0.11
N GLU A 70 15.07 -5.19 -0.15
CA GLU A 70 15.09 -4.51 -1.46
C GLU A 70 16.49 -3.97 -1.80
N LEU A 71 17.21 -3.45 -0.81
CA LEU A 71 18.60 -2.99 -0.94
C LEU A 71 19.63 -4.11 -0.92
N ARG A 72 19.24 -5.37 -0.71
CA ARG A 72 20.14 -6.54 -0.54
C ARG A 72 21.15 -6.39 0.61
N LYS A 73 20.77 -5.64 1.65
CA LYS A 73 21.54 -5.39 2.87
C LYS A 73 21.04 -6.20 4.07
N GLY A 74 20.10 -7.12 3.88
CA GLY A 74 19.56 -7.95 4.94
C GLY A 74 18.69 -9.11 4.45
N HIS A 75 18.42 -10.05 5.35
CA HIS A 75 17.71 -11.30 5.08
C HIS A 75 16.20 -11.24 5.41
N GLY A 76 15.70 -10.09 5.89
CA GLY A 76 14.31 -9.92 6.31
C GLY A 76 14.03 -10.43 7.73
N ILE A 77 12.84 -10.97 7.95
CA ILE A 77 12.36 -11.48 9.24
C ILE A 77 12.03 -12.97 9.08
N SER A 78 12.55 -13.84 9.95
CA SER A 78 12.25 -15.27 9.89
C SER A 78 10.75 -15.53 9.99
N MET A 79 10.26 -16.62 9.38
CA MET A 79 8.83 -16.95 9.41
C MET A 79 8.33 -17.15 10.85
N GLU A 80 9.12 -17.79 11.72
CA GLU A 80 8.85 -17.87 13.16
C GLU A 80 8.57 -16.50 13.78
N LYS A 81 9.46 -15.53 13.54
CA LYS A 81 9.29 -14.18 14.10
C LYS A 81 8.15 -13.41 13.44
N GLN A 82 7.89 -13.63 12.15
CA GLN A 82 6.71 -13.09 11.49
C GLN A 82 5.43 -13.61 12.14
N ILE A 83 5.34 -14.91 12.44
CA ILE A 83 4.18 -15.53 13.11
C ILE A 83 3.98 -14.92 14.50
N GLU A 84 5.05 -14.72 15.29
CA GLU A 84 4.94 -14.03 16.58
C GLU A 84 4.38 -12.62 16.46
N MET A 85 4.85 -11.85 15.46
CA MET A 85 4.36 -10.49 15.22
C MET A 85 2.87 -10.50 14.80
N LEU A 86 2.45 -11.48 14.00
CA LEU A 86 1.05 -11.66 13.63
C LEU A 86 0.19 -12.09 14.83
N LYS A 87 0.73 -12.90 15.76
CA LYS A 87 0.03 -13.30 17.00
C LYS A 87 -0.28 -12.09 17.86
N GLU A 88 0.71 -11.21 17.99
CA GLU A 88 0.58 -9.97 18.73
C GLU A 88 -0.44 -9.02 18.10
N ALA A 89 -0.38 -8.83 16.78
CA ALA A 89 -1.35 -7.99 16.07
C ALA A 89 -2.78 -8.52 16.19
N TYR A 90 -2.98 -9.85 16.09
CA TYR A 90 -4.27 -10.48 16.33
C TYR A 90 -4.78 -10.28 17.77
N ALA A 91 -3.90 -10.41 18.76
CA ALA A 91 -4.25 -10.18 20.17
C ALA A 91 -4.67 -8.73 20.43
N ILE A 92 -3.99 -7.78 19.78
CA ILE A 92 -4.36 -6.36 19.82
C ILE A 92 -5.73 -6.13 19.16
N GLU A 93 -5.96 -6.64 17.95
CA GLU A 93 -7.25 -6.49 17.26
C GLU A 93 -8.40 -7.05 18.11
N THR A 94 -8.26 -8.31 18.56
CA THR A 94 -9.32 -9.05 19.28
C THR A 94 -9.58 -8.57 20.70
N LYS A 95 -8.73 -7.68 21.23
CA LYS A 95 -8.98 -6.95 22.47
C LYS A 95 -10.08 -5.91 22.33
N TYR A 96 -10.28 -5.37 21.11
CA TYR A 96 -11.16 -4.22 20.86
C TYR A 96 -12.35 -4.58 19.95
N THR A 97 -12.13 -5.41 18.93
CA THR A 97 -13.19 -5.80 17.97
C THR A 97 -13.18 -7.30 17.69
N ALA A 98 -14.27 -7.83 17.14
CA ALA A 98 -14.24 -9.16 16.54
C ALA A 98 -13.33 -9.20 15.31
N ASP A 99 -12.70 -10.35 15.08
CA ASP A 99 -11.74 -10.58 13.99
C ASP A 99 -12.30 -10.17 12.61
N GLN A 100 -11.66 -9.17 12.01
CA GLN A 100 -11.94 -8.63 10.68
C GLN A 100 -11.07 -9.29 9.60
N LEU A 101 -9.86 -9.73 9.94
CA LEU A 101 -8.79 -9.98 8.97
C LEU A 101 -8.35 -11.44 8.88
N PHE A 102 -8.22 -12.14 10.01
CA PHE A 102 -7.44 -13.36 10.12
C PHE A 102 -8.22 -14.64 9.85
N SER A 103 -9.53 -14.65 10.05
CA SER A 103 -10.37 -15.80 9.68
C SER A 103 -11.01 -15.64 8.31
N SER A 104 -11.18 -16.76 7.60
CA SER A 104 -11.89 -16.79 6.32
C SER A 104 -13.38 -16.52 6.52
N VAL A 105 -13.98 -15.75 5.61
CA VAL A 105 -15.43 -15.58 5.55
C VAL A 105 -15.91 -15.99 4.19
N SER A 106 -17.00 -16.75 4.16
CA SER A 106 -17.76 -16.97 2.94
C SER A 106 -18.41 -15.65 2.55
N SER A 107 -17.81 -14.91 1.62
CA SER A 107 -18.41 -13.72 0.99
C SER A 107 -19.73 -14.02 0.27
N SER A 108 -20.10 -15.30 0.16
CA SER A 108 -21.29 -15.83 -0.50
C SER A 108 -22.63 -15.43 0.14
N LYS A 109 -22.65 -14.60 1.20
CA LYS A 109 -23.89 -14.24 1.90
C LYS A 109 -24.53 -12.93 1.43
N LEU A 110 -23.79 -12.02 0.79
CA LEU A 110 -24.37 -10.76 0.28
C LEU A 110 -24.81 -10.88 -1.18
N THR A 111 -25.95 -10.27 -1.51
CA THR A 111 -26.31 -10.02 -2.91
C THR A 111 -25.41 -8.94 -3.51
N LYS A 112 -25.45 -8.80 -4.86
CA LYS A 112 -24.70 -7.73 -5.54
C LYS A 112 -25.18 -6.34 -5.09
N GLU A 113 -26.49 -6.20 -4.89
CA GLU A 113 -27.13 -4.96 -4.46
C GLU A 113 -26.67 -4.56 -3.06
N GLU A 114 -26.64 -5.51 -2.11
CA GLU A 114 -26.15 -5.24 -0.75
C GLU A 114 -24.66 -4.85 -0.74
N LEU A 115 -23.85 -5.50 -1.57
CA LEU A 115 -22.42 -5.15 -1.67
C LEU A 115 -22.21 -3.73 -2.22
N GLU A 116 -22.98 -3.34 -3.24
CA GLU A 116 -22.94 -1.97 -3.77
C GLU A 116 -23.45 -0.95 -2.75
N GLU A 117 -24.47 -1.29 -1.95
CA GLU A 117 -24.99 -0.43 -0.88
C GLU A 117 -23.94 -0.20 0.21
N VAL A 118 -23.24 -1.25 0.64
CA VAL A 118 -22.17 -1.15 1.64
C VAL A 118 -21.02 -0.29 1.13
N ARG A 119 -20.61 -0.48 -0.12
CA ARG A 119 -19.52 0.28 -0.76
C ARG A 119 -19.88 1.70 -1.14
N ARG A 120 -21.16 2.06 -1.08
CA ARG A 120 -21.60 3.41 -1.41
C ARG A 120 -21.18 4.37 -0.31
N PHE A 121 -20.68 5.52 -0.71
CA PHE A 121 -20.42 6.63 0.18
C PHE A 121 -20.76 7.97 -0.49
N SER A 122 -21.10 8.96 0.32
CA SER A 122 -21.19 10.36 -0.05
C SER A 122 -19.86 11.07 0.16
N ALA A 123 -19.62 12.14 -0.59
CA ALA A 123 -18.43 12.97 -0.38
C ALA A 123 -18.40 13.57 1.04
N GLU A 124 -19.56 13.94 1.57
CA GLU A 124 -19.70 14.56 2.90
C GLU A 124 -19.29 13.63 4.04
N GLU A 125 -19.81 12.39 4.07
CA GLU A 125 -19.45 11.44 5.12
C GLU A 125 -17.97 11.04 5.04
N MET A 126 -17.44 10.91 3.81
CA MET A 126 -16.04 10.55 3.61
C MET A 126 -15.09 11.68 3.97
N ASN A 127 -15.44 12.93 3.64
CA ASN A 127 -14.68 14.11 4.05
C ASN A 127 -14.71 14.27 5.57
N THR A 128 -15.85 13.98 6.21
CA THR A 128 -15.97 14.02 7.67
C THR A 128 -15.03 13.00 8.30
N LEU A 129 -15.14 11.72 7.90
CA LEU A 129 -14.24 10.65 8.34
C LEU A 129 -12.76 11.01 8.11
N PHE A 130 -12.45 11.56 6.94
CA PHE A 130 -11.09 11.94 6.60
C PHE A 130 -10.54 13.00 7.57
N ASN A 131 -11.27 14.10 7.77
CA ASN A 131 -10.79 15.20 8.59
C ASN A 131 -10.78 14.88 10.10
N SER A 132 -11.75 14.11 10.59
CA SER A 132 -11.89 13.85 12.03
C SER A 132 -11.09 12.64 12.52
N VAL A 133 -10.83 11.66 11.67
CA VAL A 133 -10.22 10.38 12.06
C VAL A 133 -8.94 10.11 11.27
N ILE A 134 -9.03 10.07 9.94
CA ILE A 134 -7.93 9.57 9.10
C ILE A 134 -6.75 10.54 9.13
N TRP A 135 -6.96 11.83 8.86
CA TRP A 135 -5.89 12.82 8.81
C TRP A 135 -5.13 12.94 10.13
N PRO A 136 -5.78 13.08 11.30
CA PRO A 136 -5.10 13.07 12.59
C PRO A 136 -4.30 11.79 12.86
N ALA A 137 -4.82 10.63 12.45
CA ALA A 137 -4.11 9.35 12.61
C ALA A 137 -2.89 9.25 11.69
N MET A 138 -2.99 9.78 10.46
CA MET A 138 -1.93 9.78 9.47
C MET A 138 -0.75 10.69 9.83
N ILE A 139 -1.01 11.90 10.33
CA ILE A 139 0.06 12.88 10.64
C ILE A 139 0.74 12.65 11.99
N LYS A 140 0.26 11.68 12.78
CA LYS A 140 0.80 11.38 14.11
C LYS A 140 2.28 11.00 14.02
N GLY A 141 3.13 11.81 14.66
CA GLY A 141 4.59 11.61 14.65
C GLY A 141 5.27 11.99 13.34
N LYS A 142 4.62 12.78 12.48
CA LYS A 142 5.18 13.30 11.22
C LYS A 142 5.34 14.81 11.27
N THR A 143 6.33 15.32 10.55
CA THR A 143 6.73 16.72 10.51
C THR A 143 6.25 17.39 9.22
N GLY A 144 5.28 18.30 9.36
CA GLY A 144 4.82 19.14 8.25
C GLY A 144 5.69 20.39 8.07
N ALA A 145 5.21 21.34 7.26
CA ALA A 145 5.86 22.62 7.02
C ALA A 145 7.31 22.51 6.51
N GLN A 146 7.62 21.48 5.72
CA GLN A 146 8.94 21.31 5.12
C GLN A 146 9.27 22.49 4.20
N GLU A 147 10.50 22.99 4.29
CA GLU A 147 10.95 24.11 3.44
C GLU A 147 11.00 23.70 1.97
N ASN A 148 11.53 22.50 1.70
CA ASN A 148 11.68 21.91 0.37
C ASN A 148 11.02 20.52 0.35
N PRO A 149 9.68 20.44 0.33
CA PRO A 149 9.01 19.15 0.37
C PRO A 149 9.26 18.38 -0.94
N THR A 150 9.34 17.06 -0.82
CA THR A 150 9.57 16.14 -1.94
C THR A 150 8.39 15.19 -2.09
N ALA A 151 7.90 15.04 -3.31
CA ALA A 151 6.90 14.04 -3.66
C ALA A 151 7.56 12.91 -4.46
N PHE A 152 7.50 11.71 -3.90
CA PHE A 152 7.96 10.48 -4.53
C PHE A 152 6.76 9.79 -5.19
N ILE A 153 6.77 9.73 -6.52
CA ILE A 153 5.73 9.07 -7.31
C ILE A 153 6.29 7.73 -7.81
N ILE A 154 5.84 6.63 -7.22
CA ILE A 154 6.30 5.29 -7.57
C ILE A 154 5.28 4.60 -8.46
N ALA A 155 5.73 4.20 -9.64
CA ALA A 155 4.88 3.59 -10.65
C ALA A 155 5.43 2.27 -11.19
N GLY A 156 4.52 1.41 -11.64
CA GLY A 156 4.83 0.07 -12.14
C GLY A 156 3.62 -0.84 -12.12
N GLN A 157 3.63 -1.88 -12.95
CA GLN A 157 2.49 -2.80 -13.02
C GLN A 157 2.22 -3.51 -11.68
N PRO A 158 1.01 -4.03 -11.42
CA PRO A 158 0.74 -4.88 -10.27
C PRO A 158 1.73 -6.06 -10.18
N GLY A 159 2.20 -6.38 -8.99
CA GLY A 159 3.20 -7.45 -8.76
C GLY A 159 4.66 -7.10 -9.07
N SER A 160 4.95 -5.91 -9.61
CA SER A 160 6.33 -5.49 -9.94
C SER A 160 7.22 -5.24 -8.71
N GLY A 161 6.62 -5.04 -7.53
CA GLY A 161 7.33 -4.75 -6.27
C GLY A 161 7.52 -3.28 -5.96
N LYS A 162 6.51 -2.44 -6.26
CA LYS A 162 6.48 -1.02 -5.89
C LYS A 162 6.58 -0.80 -4.38
N THR A 163 5.78 -1.53 -3.60
CA THR A 163 5.77 -1.48 -2.13
C THR A 163 7.15 -1.71 -1.52
N ARG A 164 7.94 -2.62 -2.12
CA ARG A 164 9.32 -2.87 -1.71
C ARG A 164 10.24 -1.69 -2.01
N MET A 165 10.07 -1.00 -3.15
CA MET A 165 10.80 0.25 -3.42
C MET A 165 10.36 1.38 -2.48
N SER A 166 9.06 1.52 -2.23
CA SER A 166 8.51 2.47 -1.27
C SER A 166 9.08 2.29 0.12
N SER A 167 9.26 1.04 0.55
CA SER A 167 9.82 0.74 1.87
C SER A 167 11.20 1.36 2.10
N VAL A 168 12.01 1.50 1.05
CA VAL A 168 13.31 2.15 1.13
C VAL A 168 13.14 3.63 1.43
N ILE A 169 12.26 4.32 0.71
CA ILE A 169 11.98 5.74 0.96
C ILE A 169 11.35 5.93 2.34
N ILE A 170 10.43 5.05 2.76
CA ILE A 170 9.83 5.14 4.09
C ILE A 170 10.89 4.96 5.18
N ASP A 171 11.84 4.03 5.04
CA ASP A 171 12.93 3.82 6.01
C ASP A 171 13.95 4.98 5.99
N ASP A 172 14.26 5.54 4.81
CA ASP A 172 15.16 6.70 4.66
C ASP A 172 14.64 7.95 5.38
N TYR A 173 13.31 8.09 5.49
CA TYR A 173 12.64 9.16 6.23
C TYR A 173 12.20 8.74 7.65
N ASP A 174 12.60 7.56 8.15
CA ASP A 174 12.16 6.99 9.45
C ASP A 174 10.63 7.00 9.66
N GLY A 175 9.89 6.87 8.56
CA GLY A 175 8.43 6.96 8.56
C GLY A 175 7.86 8.39 8.55
N ASP A 176 8.69 9.44 8.56
CA ASP A 176 8.28 10.84 8.47
C ASP A 176 7.96 11.28 7.02
N ILE A 177 6.97 10.60 6.45
CA ILE A 177 6.47 10.83 5.10
C ILE A 177 5.00 10.43 5.01
N ILE A 178 4.18 11.25 4.34
CA ILE A 178 2.76 10.94 4.11
C ILE A 178 2.65 9.92 2.99
N GLN A 179 2.11 8.76 3.30
CA GLN A 179 1.83 7.70 2.34
C GLN A 179 0.41 7.85 1.81
N SER A 180 0.29 8.35 0.60
CA SER A 180 -0.97 8.50 -0.11
C SER A 180 -1.12 7.32 -1.07
N MET A 181 -1.73 6.24 -0.59
CA MET A 181 -1.91 5.01 -1.37
C MET A 181 -3.29 4.44 -1.11
N SER A 182 -4.04 4.06 -2.14
CA SER A 182 -5.43 3.63 -1.97
C SER A 182 -5.60 2.46 -0.99
N ASP A 183 -4.69 1.49 -1.00
CA ASP A 183 -4.77 0.34 -0.10
C ASP A 183 -4.40 0.66 1.36
N ASN A 184 -3.70 1.79 1.62
CA ASN A 184 -3.37 2.22 2.98
C ASN A 184 -4.58 2.67 3.79
N PHE A 185 -5.75 2.84 3.17
CA PHE A 185 -6.97 3.26 3.88
C PHE A 185 -7.90 2.09 4.24
N ARG A 186 -7.49 0.85 3.97
CA ARG A 186 -8.19 -0.33 4.49
C ARG A 186 -8.27 -0.24 6.01
N GLY A 187 -9.42 -0.63 6.57
CA GLY A 187 -9.70 -0.47 8.00
C GLY A 187 -10.47 0.80 8.34
N PHE A 188 -10.62 1.74 7.39
CA PHE A 188 -11.55 2.86 7.54
C PHE A 188 -12.85 2.60 6.79
N HIS A 189 -13.97 3.00 7.38
CA HIS A 189 -15.28 3.02 6.72
C HIS A 189 -16.20 4.03 7.42
N PRO A 190 -16.89 4.93 6.68
CA PRO A 190 -17.71 5.98 7.30
C PRO A 190 -18.87 5.40 8.13
N ARG A 191 -19.41 4.26 7.69
CA ARG A 191 -20.45 3.49 8.38
C ARG A 191 -19.95 2.19 9.03
N ALA A 192 -18.70 2.17 9.49
CA ALA A 192 -18.03 0.96 10.01
C ALA A 192 -18.91 0.17 11.00
N LYS A 193 -19.52 0.87 11.95
CA LYS A 193 -20.40 0.28 12.99
C LYS A 193 -21.62 -0.42 12.42
N GLU A 194 -22.36 0.25 11.54
CA GLU A 194 -23.58 -0.30 10.93
C GLU A 194 -23.27 -1.54 10.08
N VAL A 195 -22.22 -1.44 9.26
CA VAL A 195 -21.77 -2.53 8.39
C VAL A 195 -21.27 -3.71 9.22
N PHE A 196 -20.50 -3.44 10.28
CA PHE A 196 -20.05 -4.47 11.21
C PHE A 196 -21.21 -5.15 11.93
N GLN A 197 -22.19 -4.42 12.46
CA GLN A 197 -23.35 -5.00 13.14
C GLN A 197 -24.20 -5.87 12.21
N LYS A 198 -24.35 -5.47 10.94
CA LYS A 198 -25.17 -6.19 9.96
C LYS A 198 -24.47 -7.40 9.35
N TYR A 199 -23.17 -7.29 9.06
CA TYR A 199 -22.44 -8.30 8.26
C TYR A 199 -21.28 -8.97 9.02
N GLY A 200 -20.98 -8.53 10.24
CA GLY A 200 -19.89 -9.02 11.08
C GLY A 200 -18.51 -8.51 10.66
N ARG A 201 -18.37 -7.89 9.47
CA ARG A 201 -17.13 -7.31 8.98
C ARG A 201 -17.35 -6.10 8.11
N TYR A 202 -16.33 -5.25 7.98
CA TYR A 202 -16.35 -4.15 7.01
C TYR A 202 -15.07 -3.99 6.20
N CYS A 203 -13.90 -4.40 6.73
CA CYS A 203 -12.62 -4.33 5.99
C CYS A 203 -12.66 -5.00 4.62
N THR A 204 -13.38 -6.12 4.51
CA THR A 204 -13.53 -6.90 3.26
C THR A 204 -14.28 -6.15 2.17
N TYR A 205 -15.09 -5.15 2.56
CA TYR A 205 -15.93 -4.41 1.61
C TYR A 205 -15.26 -3.17 1.04
N PHE A 206 -14.12 -2.76 1.61
CA PHE A 206 -13.32 -1.62 1.13
C PHE A 206 -13.14 -1.64 -0.38
N SER A 207 -13.54 -0.55 -1.04
CA SER A 207 -13.55 -0.48 -2.50
C SER A 207 -12.39 0.34 -3.07
N THR A 208 -12.01 0.05 -4.31
CA THR A 208 -11.01 0.85 -5.03
C THR A 208 -11.44 2.32 -5.18
N LYS A 209 -12.75 2.59 -5.25
CA LYS A 209 -13.29 3.96 -5.34
C LYS A 209 -13.05 4.72 -4.04
N GLU A 210 -13.34 4.11 -2.89
CA GLU A 210 -13.06 4.68 -1.56
C GLU A 210 -11.56 4.98 -1.41
N GLY A 211 -10.70 4.00 -1.71
CA GLY A 211 -9.25 4.18 -1.57
C GLY A 211 -8.68 5.25 -2.49
N LYS A 212 -9.18 5.40 -3.73
CA LYS A 212 -8.76 6.49 -4.61
C LYS A 212 -9.18 7.85 -4.06
N TYR A 213 -10.43 7.98 -3.62
CA TYR A 213 -10.95 9.22 -3.05
C TYR A 213 -10.15 9.66 -1.82
N LEU A 214 -9.90 8.75 -0.87
CA LEU A 214 -9.11 9.04 0.33
C LEU A 214 -7.64 9.35 0.03
N SER A 215 -7.05 8.68 -0.96
CA SER A 215 -5.69 8.99 -1.43
C SER A 215 -5.61 10.41 -1.98
N ASP A 216 -6.57 10.83 -2.81
CA ASP A 216 -6.58 12.19 -3.36
C ASP A 216 -6.75 13.26 -2.27
N LEU A 217 -7.58 12.99 -1.25
CA LEU A 217 -7.69 13.86 -0.07
C LEU A 217 -6.38 13.94 0.72
N ALA A 218 -5.77 12.79 1.02
CA ALA A 218 -4.50 12.72 1.75
C ALA A 218 -3.38 13.47 1.02
N MET A 219 -3.29 13.28 -0.30
CA MET A 219 -2.33 13.99 -1.14
C MET A 219 -2.52 15.51 -1.05
N ARG A 220 -3.74 16.01 -1.28
CA ARG A 220 -4.02 17.45 -1.29
C ARG A 220 -3.75 18.08 0.07
N LYS A 221 -4.20 17.42 1.15
CA LYS A 221 -4.00 17.91 2.51
C LYS A 221 -2.51 17.91 2.90
N ALA A 222 -1.76 16.87 2.52
CA ALA A 222 -0.32 16.80 2.72
C ALA A 222 0.43 17.88 1.95
N ALA A 223 -0.01 18.18 0.72
CA ALA A 223 0.56 19.24 -0.11
C ALA A 223 0.33 20.64 0.48
N GLU A 224 -0.88 20.89 1.00
CA GLU A 224 -1.23 22.14 1.69
C GLU A 224 -0.40 22.35 2.96
N GLU A 225 -0.19 21.30 3.73
CA GLU A 225 0.57 21.33 4.99
C GLU A 225 2.07 21.06 4.80
N LYS A 226 2.54 20.96 3.55
CA LYS A 226 3.94 20.77 3.14
C LYS A 226 4.65 19.58 3.80
N TYR A 227 4.03 18.41 3.80
CA TYR A 227 4.71 17.17 4.17
C TYR A 227 5.52 16.59 3.01
N HIS A 228 6.52 15.74 3.28
CA HIS A 228 6.99 14.81 2.24
C HIS A 228 5.86 13.84 1.88
N ILE A 229 5.80 13.44 0.61
CA ILE A 229 4.71 12.62 0.09
C ILE A 229 5.28 11.42 -0.65
N LEU A 230 4.68 10.25 -0.42
CA LEU A 230 4.91 9.04 -1.18
C LEU A 230 3.57 8.55 -1.76
N GLN A 231 3.50 8.47 -3.09
CA GLN A 231 2.36 7.95 -3.82
C GLN A 231 2.78 6.72 -4.62
N GLU A 232 2.05 5.62 -4.46
CA GLU A 232 2.18 4.45 -5.34
C GLU A 232 1.00 4.36 -6.30
N GLY A 233 1.28 3.96 -7.54
CA GLY A 233 0.25 3.71 -8.54
C GLY A 233 0.69 2.79 -9.67
N SER A 234 -0.28 2.34 -10.46
CA SER A 234 -0.07 1.61 -11.72
C SER A 234 -0.03 2.53 -12.94
N LEU A 235 -0.25 3.83 -12.77
CA LEU A 235 -0.50 4.82 -13.84
C LEU A 235 -1.69 4.45 -14.74
N ASP A 236 -2.70 3.76 -14.20
CA ASP A 236 -3.90 3.38 -14.96
C ASP A 236 -4.72 4.60 -15.45
N ASP A 237 -4.54 5.76 -14.81
CA ASP A 237 -5.06 7.06 -15.20
C ASP A 237 -3.89 8.05 -15.29
N SER A 238 -3.27 8.12 -16.48
CA SER A 238 -2.13 9.00 -16.71
C SER A 238 -2.52 10.45 -16.57
N ALA A 239 -3.68 10.85 -17.09
CA ALA A 239 -4.17 12.22 -17.02
C ALA A 239 -4.34 12.70 -15.57
N HIS A 240 -4.96 11.89 -14.71
CA HIS A 240 -5.06 12.20 -13.26
C HIS A 240 -3.69 12.33 -12.62
N THR A 241 -2.77 11.42 -12.93
CA THR A 241 -1.42 11.45 -12.37
C THR A 241 -0.65 12.71 -12.79
N MET A 242 -0.76 13.14 -14.05
CA MET A 242 -0.12 14.38 -14.52
C MET A 242 -0.72 15.60 -13.85
N ALA A 243 -2.04 15.67 -13.73
CA ALA A 243 -2.70 16.78 -13.04
C ALA A 243 -2.25 16.89 -11.57
N LEU A 244 -2.05 15.74 -10.92
CA LEU A 244 -1.55 15.65 -9.55
C LEU A 244 -0.08 16.11 -9.45
N ILE A 245 0.78 15.69 -10.38
CA ILE A 245 2.18 16.13 -10.42
C ILE A 245 2.25 17.65 -10.66
N SER A 246 1.48 18.19 -11.61
CA SER A 246 1.42 19.63 -11.88
C SER A 246 0.96 20.41 -10.65
N TYR A 247 -0.09 19.95 -9.98
CA TYR A 247 -0.55 20.54 -8.72
C TYR A 247 0.55 20.56 -7.64
N LEU A 248 1.32 19.48 -7.50
CA LEU A 248 2.43 19.42 -6.54
C LEU A 248 3.55 20.40 -6.93
N LYS A 249 3.89 20.54 -8.22
CA LYS A 249 4.85 21.54 -8.69
C LYS A 249 4.40 22.96 -8.38
N GLU A 250 3.12 23.28 -8.59
CA GLU A 250 2.55 24.58 -8.23
C GLU A 250 2.63 24.86 -6.72
N LYS A 251 2.64 23.80 -5.89
CA LYS A 251 2.86 23.89 -4.44
C LYS A 251 4.34 23.94 -4.03
N GLY A 252 5.26 23.97 -4.99
CA GLY A 252 6.70 24.09 -4.75
C GLY A 252 7.38 22.77 -4.36
N TYR A 253 6.80 21.62 -4.72
CA TYR A 253 7.40 20.32 -4.46
C TYR A 253 8.51 19.99 -5.47
N THR A 254 9.56 19.35 -4.97
CA THR A 254 10.47 18.56 -5.82
C THR A 254 9.79 17.24 -6.16
N ILE A 255 9.71 16.91 -7.44
CA ILE A 255 9.04 15.72 -7.96
C ILE A 255 10.08 14.67 -8.33
N CYS A 256 10.11 13.56 -7.59
CA CYS A 256 10.93 12.40 -7.89
C CYS A 256 10.04 11.24 -8.35
N VAL A 257 10.20 10.83 -9.61
CA VAL A 257 9.47 9.69 -10.17
C VAL A 257 10.35 8.45 -10.12
N LEU A 258 9.82 7.37 -9.56
CA LEU A 258 10.49 6.07 -9.52
C LEU A 258 9.66 5.02 -10.27
N LEU A 259 10.24 4.43 -11.29
CA LEU A 259 9.60 3.41 -12.12
C LEU A 259 10.14 2.03 -11.82
N ARG A 260 9.23 1.07 -11.60
CA ARG A 260 9.57 -0.33 -11.40
C ARG A 260 9.45 -1.12 -12.71
N ALA A 261 10.58 -1.49 -13.28
CA ALA A 261 10.66 -2.34 -14.46
C ALA A 261 10.73 -3.83 -14.07
N CYS A 262 9.68 -4.58 -14.37
CA CYS A 262 9.59 -6.01 -14.08
C CYS A 262 9.10 -6.81 -15.30
N PRO A 263 9.67 -8.01 -15.59
CA PRO A 263 9.12 -8.92 -16.59
C PRO A 263 7.65 -9.29 -16.29
N LYS A 264 6.83 -9.39 -17.34
CA LYS A 264 5.38 -9.64 -17.21
C LYS A 264 5.08 -10.97 -16.52
N LYS A 265 5.93 -11.98 -16.72
CA LYS A 265 5.79 -13.30 -16.08
C LYS A 265 6.10 -13.24 -14.59
N ASP A 266 7.13 -12.49 -14.22
CA ASP A 266 7.57 -12.35 -12.82
C ASP A 266 6.55 -11.55 -12.01
N SER A 267 6.02 -10.46 -12.57
CA SER A 267 4.95 -9.68 -11.91
C SER A 267 3.67 -10.50 -11.75
N TRP A 268 3.30 -11.31 -12.74
CA TRP A 268 2.15 -12.21 -12.63
C TRP A 268 2.36 -13.27 -11.54
N LYS A 269 3.54 -13.91 -11.49
CA LYS A 269 3.90 -14.87 -10.44
C LYS A 269 3.82 -14.22 -9.05
N ALA A 270 4.33 -13.00 -8.91
CA ALA A 270 4.33 -12.28 -7.65
C ALA A 270 2.92 -11.99 -7.13
N ILE A 271 1.95 -11.72 -8.02
CA ILE A 271 0.54 -11.53 -7.63
C ILE A 271 -0.04 -12.80 -7.00
N HIS A 272 0.24 -13.97 -7.57
CA HIS A 272 -0.21 -15.25 -7.01
C HIS A 272 0.45 -15.55 -5.66
N GLN A 273 1.74 -15.24 -5.53
CA GLN A 273 2.46 -15.37 -4.25
C GLN A 273 1.90 -14.42 -3.19
N LEU A 274 1.61 -13.16 -3.55
CA LEU A 274 0.98 -12.18 -2.67
C LEU A 274 -0.40 -12.65 -2.23
N TYR A 275 -1.24 -13.10 -3.16
CA TYR A 275 -2.56 -13.65 -2.87
C TYR A 275 -2.49 -14.86 -1.93
N LEU A 276 -1.55 -15.79 -2.16
CA LEU A 276 -1.36 -16.95 -1.28
C LEU A 276 -0.95 -16.51 0.14
N GLN A 277 -0.02 -15.57 0.26
CA GLN A 277 0.39 -15.02 1.56
C GLN A 277 -0.75 -14.30 2.27
N GLN A 278 -1.55 -13.50 1.56
CA GLN A 278 -2.74 -12.87 2.12
C GLN A 278 -3.75 -13.94 2.56
N ARG A 279 -4.03 -14.95 1.74
CA ARG A 279 -4.98 -16.03 2.08
C ARG A 279 -4.55 -16.80 3.33
N LEU A 280 -3.25 -17.04 3.54
CA LEU A 280 -2.75 -17.75 4.71
C LEU A 280 -2.67 -16.86 5.95
N LYS A 281 -2.28 -15.58 5.80
CA LYS A 281 -2.05 -14.67 6.91
C LYS A 281 -3.32 -13.91 7.33
N ALA A 282 -4.02 -13.33 6.37
CA ALA A 282 -5.20 -12.50 6.60
C ALA A 282 -6.18 -12.66 5.43
N PRO A 283 -6.97 -13.75 5.38
CA PRO A 283 -7.96 -14.01 4.35
C PRO A 283 -8.87 -12.80 4.03
N GLY A 284 -9.20 -11.98 5.04
CA GLY A 284 -10.02 -10.78 4.87
C GLY A 284 -9.41 -9.69 3.98
N LEU A 285 -8.10 -9.73 3.74
CA LEU A 285 -7.38 -8.84 2.82
C LEU A 285 -7.13 -9.46 1.44
N SER A 286 -7.35 -10.77 1.31
CA SER A 286 -6.97 -11.50 0.10
C SER A 286 -7.75 -11.00 -1.11
N ARG A 287 -7.00 -10.65 -2.17
CA ARG A 287 -7.56 -10.26 -3.46
C ARG A 287 -6.71 -10.82 -4.59
N LEU A 288 -7.38 -11.22 -5.67
CA LEU A 288 -6.72 -11.64 -6.89
C LEU A 288 -7.28 -10.81 -8.05
N ILE A 289 -6.39 -10.28 -8.87
CA ILE A 289 -6.77 -9.61 -10.12
C ILE A 289 -6.78 -10.61 -11.27
N SER A 290 -7.60 -10.34 -12.28
CA SER A 290 -7.65 -11.19 -13.47
C SER A 290 -6.39 -11.03 -14.32
N LYS A 291 -6.12 -12.01 -15.18
CA LYS A 291 -4.99 -11.95 -16.10
C LYS A 291 -5.11 -10.78 -17.06
N GLU A 292 -6.33 -10.51 -17.51
CA GLU A 292 -6.67 -9.41 -18.41
C GLU A 292 -6.41 -8.06 -17.74
N GLN A 293 -6.79 -7.90 -16.46
CA GLN A 293 -6.50 -6.69 -15.68
C GLN A 293 -5.00 -6.45 -15.54
N HIS A 294 -4.24 -7.50 -15.19
CA HIS A 294 -2.78 -7.42 -15.10
C HIS A 294 -2.14 -7.03 -16.43
N ASP A 295 -2.55 -7.68 -17.51
CA ASP A 295 -1.96 -7.48 -18.84
C ASP A 295 -2.30 -6.08 -19.39
N LYS A 296 -3.51 -5.59 -19.14
CA LYS A 296 -3.90 -4.20 -19.43
C LYS A 296 -3.04 -3.21 -18.64
N ALA A 297 -2.80 -3.45 -17.36
CA ALA A 297 -1.96 -2.57 -16.54
C ALA A 297 -0.50 -2.54 -17.02
N CYS A 298 0.04 -3.66 -17.53
CA CYS A 298 1.39 -3.71 -18.12
C CYS A 298 1.51 -2.82 -19.36
N LEU A 299 0.50 -2.85 -20.24
CA LEU A 299 0.46 -2.02 -21.44
C LEU A 299 0.27 -0.54 -21.09
N SER A 300 -0.67 -0.26 -20.19
CA SER A 300 -1.00 1.10 -19.74
C SER A 300 0.20 1.77 -19.06
N PHE A 301 0.99 1.01 -18.28
CA PHE A 301 2.20 1.51 -17.65
C PHE A 301 3.24 2.00 -18.67
N LEU A 302 3.44 1.27 -19.78
CA LEU A 302 4.38 1.67 -20.84
C LEU A 302 3.93 2.95 -21.54
N SER A 303 2.66 3.03 -21.93
CA SER A 303 2.13 4.23 -22.59
C SER A 303 2.15 5.45 -21.66
N ALA A 304 1.65 5.29 -20.43
CA ALA A 304 1.58 6.37 -19.45
C ALA A 304 2.97 6.89 -19.04
N THR A 305 3.99 6.03 -19.07
CA THR A 305 5.37 6.47 -18.83
C THR A 305 5.88 7.35 -19.96
N ASN A 306 5.58 7.04 -21.22
CA ASN A 306 5.99 7.90 -22.33
C ASN A 306 5.32 9.28 -22.21
N ASP A 307 4.02 9.31 -21.90
CA ASP A 307 3.30 10.57 -21.66
C ASP A 307 3.94 11.37 -20.52
N LEU A 308 4.37 10.71 -19.44
CA LEU A 308 5.04 11.34 -18.29
C LEU A 308 6.36 12.01 -18.68
N ILE A 309 7.15 11.33 -19.50
CA ILE A 309 8.46 11.81 -19.97
C ILE A 309 8.27 12.96 -20.94
N ASP A 310 7.33 12.84 -21.87
CA ASP A 310 7.07 13.86 -22.90
C ASP A 310 6.60 15.18 -22.26
N GLN A 311 5.86 15.12 -21.15
CA GLN A 311 5.46 16.32 -20.40
C GLN A 311 6.57 16.92 -19.52
N ASN A 312 7.65 16.16 -19.25
CA ASN A 312 8.82 16.60 -18.51
C ASN A 312 8.49 17.28 -17.16
N LEU A 313 7.52 16.74 -16.43
CA LEU A 313 7.04 17.32 -15.17
C LEU A 313 7.86 16.91 -13.94
N MET A 314 8.72 15.90 -14.06
CA MET A 314 9.56 15.41 -12.96
C MET A 314 10.91 16.14 -12.89
N ASP A 315 11.45 16.29 -11.68
CA ASP A 315 12.79 16.87 -11.47
C ASP A 315 13.86 15.76 -11.48
N ARG A 316 13.49 14.54 -11.09
CA ARG A 316 14.33 13.34 -11.20
C ARG A 316 13.51 12.12 -11.60
N LEU A 317 14.07 11.29 -12.47
CA LEU A 317 13.51 10.01 -12.88
C LEU A 317 14.49 8.88 -12.58
N ILE A 318 14.02 7.88 -11.83
CA ILE A 318 14.78 6.68 -11.51
C ILE A 318 14.03 5.45 -12.02
N ILE A 319 14.71 4.55 -12.73
CA ILE A 319 14.15 3.25 -13.12
C ILE A 319 14.92 2.17 -12.39
N LYS A 320 14.20 1.33 -11.64
CA LYS A 320 14.77 0.15 -10.97
C LYS A 320 14.06 -1.11 -11.42
N SER A 321 14.81 -2.18 -11.51
CA SER A 321 14.27 -3.53 -11.55
C SER A 321 14.47 -4.22 -10.21
N PRO A 322 13.87 -5.40 -9.97
CA PRO A 322 14.26 -6.26 -8.85
C PRO A 322 15.75 -6.60 -8.81
N LYS A 323 16.46 -6.38 -9.93
CA LYS A 323 17.90 -6.62 -10.02
C LYS A 323 18.77 -5.43 -9.57
N GLY A 324 18.21 -4.23 -9.41
CA GLY A 324 18.93 -3.01 -9.10
C GLY A 324 18.54 -1.84 -10.01
N LEU A 325 19.34 -0.76 -9.93
CA LEU A 325 19.21 0.44 -10.75
C LEU A 325 19.39 0.12 -12.24
N LEU A 326 18.55 0.72 -13.08
CA LEU A 326 18.63 0.63 -14.53
C LEU A 326 18.82 1.99 -15.19
N TYR A 327 18.34 3.07 -14.58
CA TYR A 327 18.38 4.42 -15.11
C TYR A 327 18.27 5.42 -13.96
N ASP A 328 19.02 6.51 -14.04
CA ASP A 328 18.89 7.68 -13.17
C ASP A 328 19.11 8.93 -14.03
N SER A 329 18.15 9.86 -14.04
CA SER A 329 18.26 11.07 -14.86
C SER A 329 19.42 11.97 -14.42
N ASP A 330 19.81 11.91 -13.15
CA ASP A 330 20.91 12.72 -12.61
C ASP A 330 22.27 12.33 -13.23
N ASP A 331 22.39 11.07 -13.70
CA ASP A 331 23.60 10.56 -14.37
C ASP A 331 23.67 10.97 -15.87
N MET A 332 22.69 11.73 -16.38
CA MET A 332 22.57 12.14 -17.80
C MET A 332 22.74 10.99 -18.80
N PRO A 333 21.99 9.88 -18.67
CA PRO A 333 22.11 8.73 -19.55
C PRO A 333 21.68 9.05 -20.99
N THR A 334 22.34 8.41 -21.96
CA THR A 334 22.01 8.57 -23.39
C THR A 334 20.88 7.64 -23.86
N GLU A 335 20.51 6.65 -23.05
CA GLU A 335 19.49 5.65 -23.39
C GLU A 335 18.09 6.24 -23.27
N ARG A 336 17.20 5.91 -24.21
CA ARG A 336 15.79 6.30 -24.09
C ARG A 336 15.10 5.45 -23.03
N VAL A 337 14.37 6.10 -22.12
CA VAL A 337 13.60 5.41 -21.07
C VAL A 337 12.64 4.36 -21.64
N SER A 338 11.98 4.65 -22.77
CA SER A 338 11.10 3.71 -23.48
C SER A 338 11.81 2.39 -23.81
N ASP A 339 13.09 2.47 -24.18
CA ASP A 339 13.89 1.32 -24.58
C ASP A 339 14.33 0.52 -23.35
N VAL A 340 14.66 1.20 -22.25
CA VAL A 340 14.99 0.58 -20.95
C VAL A 340 13.79 -0.23 -20.43
N LEU A 341 12.58 0.35 -20.46
CA LEU A 341 11.37 -0.31 -19.97
C LEU A 341 10.90 -1.45 -20.88
N SER A 342 10.82 -1.22 -22.20
CA SER A 342 10.34 -2.22 -23.16
C SER A 342 11.24 -3.47 -23.19
N LYS A 343 12.57 -3.30 -23.11
CA LYS A 343 13.54 -4.41 -23.00
C LYS A 343 13.28 -5.31 -21.77
N ARG A 344 12.65 -4.77 -20.72
CA ARG A 344 12.43 -5.47 -19.46
C ARG A 344 11.04 -6.04 -19.31
N ILE A 345 10.01 -5.32 -19.72
CA ILE A 345 8.60 -5.71 -19.56
C ILE A 345 8.16 -6.66 -20.68
N GLY A 346 8.72 -6.52 -21.90
CA GLY A 346 8.41 -7.36 -23.05
C GLY A 346 8.97 -8.79 -23.00
N LYS A 347 9.76 -9.12 -21.96
CA LYS A 347 10.25 -10.47 -21.65
C LYS A 347 9.36 -11.12 -20.59
#